data_AF-A0A5K1CMS0-F1
#
_entry.id   AF-A0A5K1CMS0-F1
#
_cell.length_a   1.000
_cell.length_b   1.000
_cell.length_c   1.000
_cell.angle_alpha   90.00
_cell.angle_beta   90.00
_cell.angle_gamma   90.00
#
_symmetry.space_group_name_H-M   'P 1'
#
loop_
_entity.id
_entity.type
_entity.pdbx_description
1 polymer ?
#
loop_
_entity_poly.entity_id
_entity_poly.type
_entity_poly.pdbx_seq_one_letter_code
_entity_poly.pdbx_strand_id
1 'polypeptide(L)' 'ADEKVQATIDLYYHIFHEGRLTNFEIGEDEEEASNLYPEVVYTR' A
#
# COMPACT_ATOMS: atom_id res chain seq x y z
N ALA A 1 -12.17 -16.81 16.50
CA ALA A 1 -11.00 -16.05 17.01
C ALA A 1 -9.76 -16.38 16.19
N ASP A 2 -9.48 -17.66 15.94
CA ASP A 2 -8.37 -18.15 15.11
C ASP A 2 -8.32 -17.58 13.68
N GLU A 3 -9.44 -17.59 12.96
CA GLU A 3 -9.49 -17.15 11.56
C GLU A 3 -9.07 -15.67 11.37
N LYS A 4 -9.47 -14.79 12.29
CA LYS A 4 -9.06 -13.37 12.25
C LYS A 4 -7.56 -13.21 12.48
N VAL A 5 -6.96 -14.05 13.32
CA VAL A 5 -5.52 -14.07 13.55
C VAL A 5 -4.79 -14.54 12.30
N GLN A 6 -5.26 -15.61 11.65
CA GLN A 6 -4.68 -16.10 10.39
C GLN A 6 -4.73 -15.04 9.28
N ALA A 7 -5.91 -14.45 9.03
CA ALA A 7 -6.05 -13.39 8.02
C ALA A 7 -5.18 -12.17 8.31
N THR A 8 -4.95 -11.86 9.59
CA THR A 8 -4.04 -10.79 10.01
C THR A 8 -2.60 -11.16 9.66
N ILE A 9 -2.13 -12.35 10.03
CA ILE A 9 -0.78 -12.84 9.72
C ILE A 9 -0.53 -12.82 8.21
N ASP A 10 -1.48 -13.30 7.42
CA ASP A 10 -1.38 -13.30 5.96
C ASP A 10 -1.29 -11.87 5.39
N LEU A 11 -2.08 -10.94 5.93
CA LEU A 11 -1.99 -9.51 5.55
C LEU A 11 -0.61 -8.92 5.85
N TYR A 12 -0.05 -9.19 7.04
CA TYR A 12 1.30 -8.74 7.39
C TYR A 12 2.35 -9.34 6.46
N TYR A 13 2.23 -10.62 6.12
CA TYR A 13 3.14 -11.26 5.18
C TYR A 13 3.07 -10.62 3.78
N HIS A 14 1.87 -10.42 3.23
CA HIS A 14 1.71 -9.78 1.92
C HIS A 14 2.21 -8.33 1.90
N ILE A 15 1.99 -7.56 2.96
CA ILE A 15 2.45 -6.16 3.03
C ILE A 15 3.97 -6.09 3.19
N PHE A 16 4.54 -6.80 4.16
CA PHE A 16 5.93 -6.60 4.58
C PHE A 16 6.94 -7.54 3.92
N HIS A 17 6.52 -8.73 3.46
CA HIS A 17 7.41 -9.67 2.77
C HIS A 17 7.25 -9.62 1.26
N GLU A 18 6.01 -9.66 0.75
CA GLU A 18 5.78 -9.57 -0.69
C GLU A 18 5.76 -8.13 -1.22
N GLY A 19 5.68 -7.14 -0.32
CA GLY A 19 5.69 -5.73 -0.68
C GLY A 19 4.44 -5.30 -1.46
N ARG A 20 3.28 -5.93 -1.23
CA ARG A 20 2.09 -5.78 -2.09
C ARG A 20 1.55 -4.35 -2.25
N LEU A 21 1.96 -3.43 -1.39
CA LEU A 21 1.62 -2.01 -1.51
C LEU A 21 2.54 -1.24 -2.46
N THR A 22 3.70 -1.78 -2.82
CA THR A 22 4.76 -1.08 -3.58
C THR A 22 5.49 -2.02 -4.55
N ASN A 23 4.92 -3.17 -4.91
CA ASN A 23 5.53 -4.17 -5.80
C ASN A 23 5.06 -4.05 -7.25
N PHE A 24 4.51 -2.90 -7.61
CA PHE A 24 4.06 -2.56 -8.95
C PHE A 24 4.53 -1.14 -9.30
N GLU A 25 4.63 -0.88 -10.59
CA GLU A 25 4.90 0.45 -11.12
C GLU A 25 3.57 1.14 -11.45
N ILE A 26 3.57 2.48 -11.41
CA ILE A 26 2.41 3.29 -11.80
C ILE A 26 2.19 3.13 -13.32
N GLY A 27 0.94 2.92 -13.74
CA GLY A 27 0.59 2.79 -15.15
C GLY A 27 0.86 4.07 -15.96
N GLU A 28 0.98 3.95 -17.29
CA GLU A 28 1.28 5.09 -18.18
C GLU A 28 0.28 6.24 -18.06
N ASP A 29 -0.99 5.94 -17.76
CA ASP A 29 -2.09 6.90 -17.61
C ASP A 29 -2.46 7.15 -16.13
N GLU A 30 -1.65 6.68 -15.18
CA GLU A 30 -1.87 6.84 -13.74
C GLU A 30 -0.83 7.79 -13.12
N GLU A 31 -1.16 8.39 -11.98
CA GLU A 31 -0.22 9.25 -11.24
C GLU A 31 -0.43 9.17 -9.73
N GLU A 32 0.62 9.49 -8.97
CA GLU A 32 0.52 9.63 -7.52
C GLU A 32 -0.38 10.82 -7.16
N ALA A 33 -1.27 10.61 -6.17
CA ALA A 33 -2.15 11.66 -5.69
C ALA A 33 -1.39 12.89 -5.13
N SER A 34 -0.14 12.73 -4.68
CA SER A 34 0.72 13.83 -4.24
C SER A 34 1.09 14.82 -5.36
N ASN A 35 1.03 14.40 -6.61
CA ASN A 35 1.33 15.26 -7.75
C ASN A 35 0.16 16.18 -8.11
N LEU A 36 -1.07 15.76 -7.79
CA LEU A 36 -2.29 16.52 -8.09
C LEU A 36 -2.43 17.79 -7.23
N TYR A 37 -1.98 17.72 -5.97
CA TYR A 37 -2.11 18.80 -4.99
C TYR A 37 -0.78 19.01 -4.25
N PRO A 38 0.26 19.57 -4.91
CA PRO A 38 1.61 19.69 -4.36
C PRO A 38 1.70 20.58 -3.11
N GLU A 39 0.69 21.42 -2.86
CA GLU A 39 0.55 22.22 -1.65
C GLU A 39 0.13 21.40 -0.42
N VAL A 40 -0.43 20.20 -0.62
CA VAL A 40 -0.87 19.31 0.44
C VAL A 40 0.30 18.41 0.86
N VAL A 41 0.77 18.60 2.08
CA VAL A 41 1.85 17.78 2.66
C VAL A 41 1.24 16.57 3.37
N TYR A 42 1.56 15.35 2.89
CA TYR A 42 1.19 14.12 3.59
C TYR A 42 1.84 14.05 4.97
N THR A 43 1.03 13.78 5.99
CA THR A 43 1.52 13.53 7.35
C THR A 43 2.18 12.17 7.42
N ARG A 44 3.30 12.11 8.15
CA ARG A 44 4.05 10.88 8.38
C ARG A 44 3.46 10.02 9.49
#